data_AF-A0A267T689-F1
#
_entry.id   AF-A0A267T689-F1
#
_cell.length_a   1.000
_cell.length_b   1.000
_cell.length_c   1.000
_cell.angle_alpha   90.00
_cell.angle_beta   90.00
_cell.angle_gamma   90.00
#
_symmetry.space_group_name_H-M   'P 1'
#
loop_
_entity.id
_entity.type
_entity.pdbx_description
1 polymer ?
#
loop_
_entity_poly.entity_id
_entity_poly.type
_entity_poly.pdbx_seq_one_letter_code
_entity_poly.pdbx_strand_id
1 'polypeptide(L)'
;MKRVLPSIAVLLLLSLSSIAQRGVNFISGGNLRTVFDLAKVQNKAVFLEAYAPTCHVCMAFKPTFENQQVGDIYNKNYISYKLDMTSPEAAGFLQKQNIWIPSTPTLLFFDKDVKLMHIAIMGENTNSPEALISSAMIAMNPQKRATAYKAIYQSGNRTTNFLIDYGYMARILKDTVMNITVLKTYAKSIPTSQYTSNVNFAVLQKAIMDDENPLFVYMINHLAEFNAKFDKNLVKQTAENIIMYSLYSSRGNKYSSAKIAQVKANLAKLGVTQKAIGVRIFREEATALFREGKSAEAIKILESIIDAKTDKASYAYLSNFVKSRTSDKAALAKATIWAAKGR
;
A
#
# COMPACT_ATOMS: atom_id res chain seq x y z
N MET A 1 68.37 -50.53 23.56
CA MET A 1 67.10 -49.94 24.07
C MET A 1 67.27 -48.42 23.96
N LYS A 2 66.48 -47.61 23.27
CA LYS A 2 65.04 -47.60 22.97
C LYS A 2 64.81 -47.01 21.57
N ARG A 3 63.85 -47.56 20.84
CA ARG A 3 63.28 -47.01 19.60
C ARG A 3 62.28 -45.92 19.98
N VAL A 4 62.20 -44.83 19.21
CA VAL A 4 61.01 -43.97 19.18
C VAL A 4 60.71 -43.63 17.72
N LEU A 5 59.56 -44.11 17.25
CA LEU A 5 59.00 -43.92 15.91
C LEU A 5 58.39 -42.51 15.75
N PRO A 6 58.21 -42.02 14.51
CA PRO A 6 57.70 -40.68 14.22
C PRO A 6 56.18 -40.59 14.39
N SER A 7 55.72 -39.47 14.96
CA SER A 7 54.30 -39.16 15.15
C SER A 7 53.61 -38.88 13.81
N ILE A 8 52.62 -39.71 13.52
CA ILE A 8 51.68 -39.63 12.40
C ILE A 8 50.85 -38.34 12.51
N ALA A 9 50.90 -37.50 11.48
CA ALA A 9 49.99 -36.38 11.29
C ALA A 9 48.58 -36.89 10.98
N VAL A 10 47.67 -36.74 11.95
CA VAL A 10 46.24 -36.99 11.76
C VAL A 10 45.65 -35.76 11.06
N LEU A 11 45.44 -35.86 9.74
CA LEU A 11 44.53 -34.97 9.02
C LEU A 11 43.10 -35.21 9.55
N LEU A 12 42.60 -34.31 10.39
CA LEU A 12 41.18 -34.22 10.69
C LEU A 12 40.44 -33.80 9.41
N LEU A 13 39.83 -34.77 8.74
CA LEU A 13 38.75 -34.55 7.78
C LEU A 13 37.58 -33.89 8.53
N LEU A 14 37.50 -32.57 8.45
CA LEU A 14 36.28 -31.80 8.73
C LEU A 14 35.24 -32.18 7.68
N SER A 15 34.53 -33.27 7.93
CA SER A 15 33.27 -33.56 7.26
C SER A 15 32.28 -32.47 7.65
N LEU A 16 32.19 -31.44 6.82
CA LEU A 16 31.06 -30.52 6.80
C LEU A 16 29.82 -31.34 6.45
N SER A 17 29.16 -31.85 7.49
CA SER A 17 27.78 -32.31 7.39
C SER A 17 26.92 -31.08 7.09
N SER A 18 26.84 -30.72 5.81
CA SER A 18 25.76 -29.91 5.28
C SER A 18 24.50 -30.75 5.47
N ILE A 19 23.88 -30.67 6.64
CA ILE A 19 22.49 -31.06 6.79
C ILE A 19 21.76 -30.19 5.80
N ALA A 20 21.37 -30.76 4.66
CA ALA A 20 20.52 -30.11 3.70
C ALA A 20 19.20 -29.83 4.42
N GLN A 21 19.10 -28.67 5.05
CA GLN A 21 17.85 -28.18 5.60
C GLN A 21 16.86 -28.11 4.45
N ARG A 22 15.71 -28.76 4.63
CA ARG A 22 14.62 -28.69 3.67
C ARG A 22 13.98 -27.31 3.77
N GLY A 23 13.99 -26.57 2.66
CA GLY A 23 13.31 -25.28 2.55
C GLY A 23 14.16 -24.05 2.91
N VAL A 24 13.47 -22.93 3.07
CA VAL A 24 14.07 -21.62 3.35
C VAL A 24 14.51 -21.52 4.82
N ASN A 25 15.77 -21.14 5.01
CA ASN A 25 16.38 -20.92 6.32
C ASN A 25 16.02 -19.54 6.83
N PHE A 26 14.86 -19.43 7.46
CA PHE A 26 14.49 -18.23 8.20
C PHE A 26 15.29 -18.14 9.50
N ILE A 27 15.91 -16.98 9.74
CA ILE A 27 16.55 -16.70 11.02
C ILE A 27 15.48 -16.78 12.11
N SER A 28 15.74 -17.62 13.11
CA SER A 28 14.90 -17.76 14.31
C SER A 28 15.41 -16.81 15.39
N GLY A 29 14.55 -15.90 15.86
CA GLY A 29 14.94 -14.86 16.81
C GLY A 29 15.73 -13.71 16.16
N GLY A 30 16.14 -12.73 16.98
CA GLY A 30 16.79 -11.51 16.51
C GLY A 30 15.83 -10.46 15.95
N ASN A 31 16.41 -9.42 15.35
CA ASN A 31 15.71 -8.26 14.80
C ASN A 31 16.32 -7.89 13.44
N LEU A 32 15.71 -6.95 12.72
CA LEU A 32 16.15 -6.52 11.40
C LEU A 32 17.61 -6.04 11.38
N ARG A 33 18.10 -5.41 12.46
CA ARG A 33 19.51 -5.01 12.53
C ARG A 33 20.43 -6.22 12.43
N THR A 34 20.18 -7.27 13.21
CA THR A 34 20.95 -8.52 13.15
C THR A 34 20.88 -9.16 11.75
N VAL A 35 19.70 -9.13 11.11
CA VAL A 35 19.50 -9.67 9.75
C VAL A 35 20.37 -8.94 8.73
N PHE A 36 20.37 -7.60 8.74
CA PHE A 36 21.17 -6.80 7.80
C PHE A 36 22.66 -6.84 8.12
N ASP A 37 23.05 -6.91 9.40
CA ASP A 37 24.46 -7.09 9.78
C ASP A 37 25.00 -8.43 9.28
N LEU A 38 24.23 -9.52 9.40
CA LEU A 38 24.59 -10.82 8.86
C LEU A 38 24.67 -10.82 7.32
N ALA A 39 23.74 -10.12 6.66
CA ALA A 39 23.73 -9.97 5.21
C ALA A 39 25.00 -9.31 4.68
N LYS A 40 25.54 -8.33 5.41
CA LYS A 40 26.84 -7.70 5.09
C LYS A 40 28.00 -8.67 5.27
N VAL A 41 28.04 -9.40 6.38
CA VAL A 41 29.11 -10.38 6.67
C VAL A 41 29.13 -11.50 5.64
N GLN A 42 27.96 -12.02 5.26
CA GLN A 42 27.84 -13.11 4.29
C GLN A 42 27.78 -12.65 2.83
N ASN A 43 27.81 -11.33 2.58
CA ASN A 43 27.63 -10.73 1.27
C ASN A 43 26.39 -11.25 0.50
N LYS A 44 25.26 -11.35 1.20
CA LYS A 44 23.96 -11.78 0.67
C LYS A 44 22.96 -10.63 0.69
N ALA A 45 21.94 -10.71 -0.16
CA ALA A 45 20.77 -9.84 -0.04
C ALA A 45 19.90 -10.24 1.16
N VAL A 46 18.85 -9.48 1.44
CA VAL A 46 17.87 -9.79 2.50
C VAL A 46 16.51 -10.06 1.89
N PHE A 47 15.89 -11.16 2.31
CA PHE A 47 14.50 -11.48 2.01
C PHE A 47 13.68 -11.37 3.30
N LEU A 48 12.62 -10.55 3.27
CA LEU A 48 11.65 -10.44 4.34
C LEU A 48 10.29 -10.97 3.87
N GLU A 49 9.78 -11.97 4.57
CA GLU A 49 8.37 -12.37 4.46
C GLU A 49 7.55 -11.47 5.39
N ALA A 50 6.86 -10.45 4.86
CA ALA A 50 5.90 -9.68 5.63
C ALA A 50 4.64 -10.53 5.84
N TYR A 51 4.38 -10.91 7.10
CA TYR A 51 3.29 -11.81 7.48
C TYR A 51 2.57 -11.31 8.74
N ALA A 52 1.42 -11.90 9.04
CA ALA A 52 0.77 -11.73 10.34
C ALA A 52 0.44 -13.11 10.93
N PRO A 53 0.51 -13.31 12.26
CA PRO A 53 0.23 -14.61 12.89
C PRO A 53 -1.17 -15.17 12.59
N THR A 54 -2.17 -14.30 12.41
CA THR A 54 -3.57 -14.66 12.15
C THR A 54 -3.91 -14.73 10.66
N CYS A 55 -2.93 -14.61 9.77
CA CYS A 55 -3.13 -14.59 8.32
C CYS A 55 -3.22 -16.02 7.76
N HIS A 56 -4.43 -16.45 7.37
CA HIS A 56 -4.68 -17.76 6.76
C HIS A 56 -3.84 -18.00 5.49
N VAL A 57 -3.78 -17.01 4.60
CA VAL A 57 -2.97 -17.11 3.37
C VAL A 57 -1.50 -17.30 3.71
N CYS A 58 -0.97 -16.58 4.70
CA CYS A 58 0.43 -16.68 5.11
C CYS A 58 0.76 -18.08 5.64
N MET A 59 -0.14 -18.66 6.44
CA MET A 59 0.02 -20.03 6.92
C MET A 59 0.03 -21.05 5.77
N ALA A 60 -0.76 -20.82 4.71
CA ALA A 60 -0.79 -21.68 3.53
C ALA A 60 0.54 -21.68 2.74
N PHE A 61 1.38 -20.64 2.87
CA PHE A 61 2.69 -20.58 2.22
C PHE A 61 3.77 -21.38 2.95
N LYS A 62 3.55 -21.80 4.21
CA LYS A 62 4.56 -22.52 5.01
C LYS A 62 5.10 -23.78 4.29
N PRO A 63 4.26 -24.69 3.75
CA PRO A 63 4.77 -25.85 3.01
C PRO A 63 5.56 -25.48 1.76
N THR A 64 5.17 -24.39 1.09
CA THR A 64 5.86 -23.89 -0.11
C THR A 64 7.25 -23.35 0.22
N PHE A 65 7.41 -22.69 1.38
CA PHE A 65 8.73 -22.31 1.88
C PHE A 65 9.57 -23.50 2.36
N GLU A 66 8.95 -24.62 2.74
CA GLU A 66 9.64 -25.86 3.11
C GLU A 66 10.11 -26.68 1.88
N ASN A 67 9.73 -26.26 0.66
CA ASN A 67 10.17 -26.90 -0.58
C ASN A 67 11.68 -26.72 -0.82
N GLN A 68 12.36 -27.81 -1.19
CA GLN A 68 13.81 -27.83 -1.39
C GLN A 68 14.29 -26.83 -2.44
N GLN A 69 13.64 -26.76 -3.61
CA GLN A 69 14.07 -25.88 -4.70
C GLN A 69 13.92 -24.41 -4.32
N VAL A 70 12.89 -24.07 -3.54
CA VAL A 70 12.73 -22.74 -2.97
C VAL A 70 13.86 -22.46 -1.99
N GLY A 71 14.13 -23.40 -1.07
CA GLY A 71 15.26 -23.34 -0.14
C GLY A 71 16.60 -23.07 -0.83
N ASP A 72 16.91 -23.83 -1.88
CA ASP A 72 18.18 -23.74 -2.60
C ASP A 72 18.41 -22.34 -3.18
N ILE A 73 17.38 -21.73 -3.77
CA ILE A 73 17.45 -20.37 -4.33
C ILE A 73 17.54 -19.33 -3.22
N TYR A 74 16.70 -19.43 -2.19
CA TYR A 74 16.64 -18.41 -1.15
C TYR A 74 17.89 -18.44 -0.26
N ASN A 75 18.32 -19.62 0.19
CA ASN A 75 19.46 -19.77 1.09
C ASN A 75 20.79 -19.42 0.42
N LYS A 76 20.90 -19.60 -0.91
CA LYS A 76 22.06 -19.20 -1.70
C LYS A 76 22.20 -17.68 -1.77
N ASN A 77 21.10 -16.96 -1.98
CA ASN A 77 21.14 -15.55 -2.37
C ASN A 77 20.76 -14.59 -1.24
N TYR A 78 20.03 -15.04 -0.22
CA TYR A 78 19.39 -14.20 0.77
C TYR A 78 19.66 -14.65 2.21
N ILE A 79 19.69 -13.67 3.10
CA ILE A 79 19.36 -13.85 4.51
C ILE A 79 17.85 -13.67 4.66
N SER A 80 17.16 -14.72 5.09
CA SER A 80 15.70 -14.77 5.14
C SER A 80 15.18 -14.49 6.56
N TYR A 81 14.18 -13.62 6.69
CA TYR A 81 13.56 -13.27 7.97
C TYR A 81 12.05 -13.11 7.81
N LYS A 82 11.28 -13.52 8.83
CA LYS A 82 9.83 -13.30 8.87
C LYS A 82 9.55 -12.00 9.61
N LEU A 83 9.00 -11.01 8.90
CA LEU A 83 8.67 -9.71 9.45
C LEU A 83 7.20 -9.70 9.92
N ASP A 84 6.99 -9.80 11.22
CA ASP A 84 5.65 -9.75 11.82
C ASP A 84 5.07 -8.34 11.73
N MET A 85 4.04 -8.19 10.90
CA MET A 85 3.34 -6.93 10.62
C MET A 85 2.59 -6.36 11.84
N THR A 86 2.43 -7.13 12.91
CA THR A 86 1.87 -6.65 14.20
C THR A 86 2.92 -6.02 15.11
N SER A 87 4.21 -6.18 14.78
CA SER A 87 5.31 -5.68 15.60
C SER A 87 5.60 -4.18 15.37
N PRO A 88 6.02 -3.43 16.41
CA PRO A 88 6.53 -2.06 16.24
C PRO A 88 7.76 -1.97 15.32
N GLU A 89 8.57 -3.03 15.25
CA GLU A 89 9.72 -3.10 14.35
C GLU A 89 9.28 -3.03 12.88
N ALA A 90 8.29 -3.82 12.48
CA ALA A 90 7.75 -3.79 11.13
C ALA A 90 7.16 -2.43 10.78
N ALA A 91 6.36 -1.85 11.68
CA ALA A 91 5.77 -0.52 11.48
C ALA A 91 6.85 0.55 11.27
N GLY A 92 7.85 0.59 12.16
CA GLY A 92 8.95 1.55 12.07
C GLY A 92 9.84 1.36 10.84
N PHE A 93 10.13 0.10 10.46
CA PHE A 93 10.92 -0.21 9.28
C PHE A 93 10.22 0.18 7.99
N LEU A 94 8.96 -0.23 7.79
CA LEU A 94 8.19 0.09 6.59
C LEU A 94 7.91 1.58 6.45
N GLN A 95 7.70 2.29 7.56
CA GLN A 95 7.60 3.75 7.56
C GLN A 95 8.89 4.39 7.03
N LYS A 96 10.06 3.97 7.53
CA LYS A 96 11.37 4.47 7.06
C LYS A 96 11.63 4.15 5.59
N GLN A 97 11.19 2.98 5.12
CA GLN A 97 11.31 2.57 3.73
C GLN A 97 10.25 3.19 2.81
N ASN A 98 9.30 3.96 3.35
CA ASN A 98 8.16 4.51 2.63
C ASN A 98 7.29 3.45 1.91
N ILE A 99 7.14 2.27 2.52
CA ILE A 99 6.38 1.14 1.96
C ILE A 99 5.03 1.05 2.67
N TRP A 100 3.97 0.79 1.90
CA TRP A 100 2.64 0.42 2.37
C TRP A 100 2.32 -1.01 1.93
N ILE A 101 2.00 -1.89 2.88
CA ILE A 101 1.68 -3.29 2.62
C ILE A 101 0.16 -3.45 2.57
N PRO A 102 -0.46 -3.65 1.39
CA PRO A 102 -1.91 -3.77 1.26
C PRO A 102 -2.44 -5.13 1.71
N SER A 103 -1.61 -6.17 1.66
CA SER A 103 -1.99 -7.55 1.95
C SER A 103 -0.76 -8.38 2.34
N THR A 104 -0.99 -9.46 3.06
CA THR A 104 0.04 -10.46 3.41
C THR A 104 -0.33 -11.84 2.86
N PRO A 105 0.63 -12.68 2.46
CA PRO A 105 2.08 -12.42 2.54
C PRO A 105 2.55 -11.43 1.46
N THR A 106 3.51 -10.59 1.82
CA THR A 106 4.25 -9.76 0.86
C THR A 106 5.73 -10.08 1.00
N LEU A 107 6.39 -10.36 -0.11
CA LEU A 107 7.81 -10.67 -0.18
C LEU A 107 8.57 -9.37 -0.44
N LEU A 108 9.43 -8.97 0.49
CA LEU A 108 10.27 -7.79 0.36
C LEU A 108 11.72 -8.22 0.18
N PHE A 109 12.37 -7.66 -0.83
CA PHE A 109 13.77 -7.96 -1.14
C PHE A 109 14.59 -6.69 -1.03
N PHE A 110 15.65 -6.73 -0.22
CA PHE A 110 16.57 -5.62 0.01
C PHE A 110 18.00 -6.06 -0.26
N ASP A 111 18.88 -5.13 -0.61
CA ASP A 111 20.30 -5.39 -0.60
C ASP A 111 20.86 -5.37 0.84
N LYS A 112 22.12 -5.75 1.01
CA LYS A 112 22.82 -5.74 2.31
C LYS A 112 22.93 -4.35 2.94
N ASP A 113 22.71 -3.29 2.16
CA ASP A 113 22.80 -1.89 2.57
C ASP A 113 21.41 -1.27 2.79
N VAL A 114 20.39 -2.13 3.01
CA VAL A 114 19.01 -1.77 3.34
C VAL A 114 18.30 -0.99 2.22
N LYS A 115 18.74 -1.15 0.96
CA LYS A 115 18.06 -0.55 -0.19
C LYS A 115 17.09 -1.54 -0.80
N LEU A 116 15.86 -1.09 -1.02
CA LEU A 116 14.83 -1.90 -1.64
C LEU A 116 15.25 -2.33 -3.06
N MET A 117 15.12 -3.63 -3.35
CA MET A 117 15.36 -4.23 -4.66
C MET A 117 14.03 -4.54 -5.37
N HIS A 118 13.13 -5.24 -4.68
CA HIS A 118 11.87 -5.69 -5.24
C HIS A 118 10.82 -5.94 -4.16
N ILE A 119 9.56 -5.92 -4.58
CA ILE A 119 8.41 -6.32 -3.78
C ILE A 119 7.56 -7.25 -4.65
N ALA A 120 7.17 -8.39 -4.11
CA ALA A 120 6.21 -9.28 -4.74
C ALA A 120 5.05 -9.52 -3.77
N ILE A 121 3.83 -9.19 -4.21
CA ILE A 121 2.63 -9.40 -3.40
C ILE A 121 2.05 -10.76 -3.76
N MET A 122 1.83 -11.56 -2.73
CA MET A 122 1.35 -12.92 -2.88
C MET A 122 -0.11 -13.03 -2.46
N GLY A 123 -0.79 -14.01 -3.03
CA GLY A 123 -2.13 -14.45 -2.67
C GLY A 123 -2.25 -15.96 -2.80
N GLU A 124 -3.42 -16.50 -2.51
CA GLU A 124 -3.67 -17.94 -2.62
C GLU A 124 -3.39 -18.47 -4.03
N ASN A 125 -3.75 -17.69 -5.06
CA ASN A 125 -3.53 -18.05 -6.46
C ASN A 125 -2.06 -17.98 -6.91
N THR A 126 -1.15 -17.48 -6.06
CA THR A 126 0.29 -17.43 -6.33
C THR A 126 1.08 -18.27 -5.32
N ASN A 127 0.41 -19.14 -4.56
CA ASN A 127 1.07 -20.03 -3.62
C ASN A 127 1.66 -21.25 -4.34
N SER A 128 2.82 -21.06 -4.98
CA SER A 128 3.56 -22.14 -5.63
C SER A 128 5.08 -21.94 -5.50
N PRO A 129 5.88 -23.02 -5.56
CA PRO A 129 7.34 -22.92 -5.58
C PRO A 129 7.85 -22.01 -6.71
N GLU A 130 7.24 -22.09 -7.90
CA GLU A 130 7.63 -21.32 -9.08
C GLU A 130 7.43 -19.82 -8.86
N ALA A 131 6.33 -19.42 -8.21
CA ALA A 131 6.05 -18.02 -7.90
C ALA A 131 7.06 -17.45 -6.90
N LEU A 132 7.42 -18.21 -5.86
CA LEU A 132 8.44 -17.81 -4.89
C LEU A 132 9.83 -17.71 -5.54
N ILE A 133 10.22 -18.71 -6.33
CA ILE A 133 11.50 -18.72 -7.05
C ILE A 133 11.56 -17.55 -8.05
N SER A 134 10.51 -17.36 -8.84
CA SER A 134 10.43 -16.26 -9.81
C SER A 134 10.61 -14.89 -9.14
N SER A 135 9.96 -14.67 -7.99
CA SER A 135 10.08 -13.41 -7.23
C SER A 135 11.51 -13.15 -6.76
N ALA A 136 12.17 -14.19 -6.21
CA ALA A 136 13.56 -14.12 -5.80
C ALA A 136 14.51 -13.86 -6.98
N MET A 137 14.25 -14.48 -8.14
CA MET A 137 15.08 -14.29 -9.34
C MET A 137 14.87 -12.91 -9.98
N ILE A 138 13.64 -12.40 -9.99
CA ILE A 138 13.34 -11.02 -10.43
C ILE A 138 14.08 -10.03 -9.56
N ALA A 139 14.06 -10.20 -8.23
CA ALA A 139 14.75 -9.30 -7.31
C ALA A 139 16.26 -9.18 -7.59
N MET A 140 16.91 -10.29 -7.98
CA MET A 140 18.33 -10.31 -8.37
C MET A 140 18.62 -9.71 -9.74
N ASN A 141 17.60 -9.49 -10.58
CA ASN A 141 17.76 -8.98 -11.94
C ASN A 141 17.51 -7.44 -11.97
N PRO A 142 18.55 -6.60 -12.11
CA PRO A 142 18.41 -5.15 -12.09
C PRO A 142 17.54 -4.58 -13.22
N GLN A 143 17.36 -5.31 -14.31
CA GLN A 143 16.54 -4.91 -15.47
C GLN A 143 15.07 -5.28 -15.32
N LYS A 144 14.72 -6.19 -14.39
CA LYS A 144 13.34 -6.66 -14.20
C LYS A 144 12.72 -6.24 -12.87
N ARG A 145 13.52 -6.01 -11.83
CA ARG A 145 13.01 -5.70 -10.49
C ARG A 145 12.31 -4.35 -10.39
N ALA A 146 11.62 -4.12 -9.27
CA ALA A 146 10.75 -2.95 -9.08
C ALA A 146 11.49 -1.62 -9.27
N THR A 147 12.77 -1.55 -8.88
CA THR A 147 13.59 -0.34 -9.07
C THR A 147 13.79 0.05 -10.53
N ALA A 148 13.62 -0.88 -11.48
CA ALA A 148 13.75 -0.62 -12.91
C ALA A 148 12.49 0.00 -13.54
N TYR A 149 11.32 -0.14 -12.89
CA TYR A 149 10.03 0.17 -13.50
C TYR A 149 9.94 1.62 -13.98
N LYS A 150 10.48 2.57 -13.21
CA LYS A 150 10.52 3.98 -13.64
C LYS A 150 11.30 4.18 -14.93
N ALA A 151 12.47 3.56 -15.06
CA ALA A 151 13.31 3.64 -16.26
C ALA A 151 12.63 2.96 -17.46
N ILE A 152 12.01 1.80 -17.26
CA ILE A 152 11.25 1.08 -18.30
C ILE A 152 10.06 1.92 -18.80
N TYR A 153 9.38 2.63 -17.89
CA TYR A 153 8.33 3.56 -18.27
C TYR A 153 8.89 4.78 -19.02
N GLN A 154 10.03 5.32 -18.60
CA GLN A 154 10.67 6.45 -19.28
C GLN A 154 11.19 6.08 -20.68
N SER A 155 11.59 4.83 -20.90
CA SER A 155 12.02 4.33 -22.22
C SER A 155 10.87 4.06 -23.19
N GLY A 156 9.62 4.32 -22.80
CA GLY A 156 8.44 4.22 -23.67
C GLY A 156 7.66 2.91 -23.59
N ASN A 157 8.00 1.97 -22.69
CA ASN A 157 7.18 0.76 -22.55
C ASN A 157 5.79 1.11 -21.98
N ARG A 158 4.74 0.75 -22.73
CA ARG A 158 3.33 0.98 -22.37
C ARG A 158 2.48 -0.28 -22.48
N THR A 159 3.09 -1.45 -22.41
CA THR A 159 2.33 -2.71 -22.42
C THR A 159 1.39 -2.78 -21.22
N THR A 160 0.17 -3.29 -21.46
CA THR A 160 -0.94 -3.32 -20.49
C THR A 160 -0.52 -3.93 -19.15
N ASN A 161 0.11 -5.10 -19.15
CA ASN A 161 0.56 -5.78 -17.92
C ASN A 161 1.59 -4.96 -17.15
N PHE A 162 2.58 -4.39 -17.86
CA PHE A 162 3.58 -3.53 -17.22
C PHE A 162 2.96 -2.30 -16.56
N LEU A 163 1.97 -1.66 -17.19
CA LEU A 163 1.29 -0.51 -16.60
C LEU A 163 0.48 -0.88 -15.35
N ILE A 164 -0.15 -2.06 -15.31
CA ILE A 164 -0.82 -2.58 -14.11
C ILE A 164 0.22 -2.78 -13.00
N ASP A 165 1.28 -3.53 -13.28
CA ASP A 165 2.31 -3.87 -12.31
C ASP A 165 3.00 -2.62 -11.76
N TYR A 166 3.35 -1.67 -12.64
CA TYR A 166 3.98 -0.43 -12.22
C TYR A 166 3.01 0.48 -11.45
N GLY A 167 1.75 0.59 -11.87
CA GLY A 167 0.74 1.34 -11.14
C GLY A 167 0.54 0.80 -9.73
N TYR A 168 0.46 -0.53 -9.58
CA TYR A 168 0.34 -1.16 -8.27
C TYR A 168 1.61 -1.00 -7.42
N MET A 169 2.79 -1.14 -8.02
CA MET A 169 4.07 -0.89 -7.35
C MET A 169 4.19 0.56 -6.85
N ALA A 170 3.79 1.54 -7.67
CA ALA A 170 3.80 2.95 -7.28
C ALA A 170 2.88 3.22 -6.08
N ARG A 171 1.74 2.54 -5.97
CA ARG A 171 0.86 2.61 -4.80
C ARG A 171 1.52 2.07 -3.53
N ILE A 172 2.18 0.92 -3.62
CA ILE A 172 2.90 0.29 -2.50
C ILE A 172 4.04 1.20 -2.02
N LEU A 173 4.76 1.82 -2.95
CA LEU A 173 5.86 2.74 -2.67
C LEU A 173 5.39 4.18 -2.34
N LYS A 174 4.08 4.39 -2.22
CA LYS A 174 3.44 5.68 -1.93
C LYS A 174 3.83 6.79 -2.93
N ASP A 175 4.22 6.42 -4.15
CA ASP A 175 4.43 7.34 -5.27
C ASP A 175 3.08 7.62 -5.95
N THR A 176 2.27 8.46 -5.29
CA THR A 176 0.92 8.81 -5.75
C THR A 176 0.94 9.45 -7.15
N VAL A 177 1.96 10.26 -7.46
CA VAL A 177 2.08 10.94 -8.75
C VAL A 177 2.27 9.94 -9.88
N MET A 178 3.19 8.98 -9.71
CA MET A 178 3.40 7.93 -10.70
C MET A 178 2.23 6.96 -10.78
N ASN A 179 1.60 6.60 -9.65
CA ASN A 179 0.39 5.76 -9.67
C ASN A 179 -0.71 6.38 -10.55
N ILE A 180 -1.03 7.67 -10.32
CA ILE A 180 -2.03 8.40 -11.12
C ILE A 180 -1.63 8.42 -12.60
N THR A 181 -0.38 8.78 -12.89
CA THR A 181 0.13 8.93 -14.26
C THR A 181 0.07 7.61 -15.04
N VAL A 182 0.58 6.53 -14.44
CA VAL A 182 0.67 5.21 -15.06
C VAL A 182 -0.71 4.61 -15.24
N LEU A 183 -1.57 4.65 -14.21
CA LEU A 183 -2.90 4.05 -14.31
C LEU A 183 -3.87 4.86 -15.17
N LYS A 184 -3.65 6.16 -15.33
CA LYS A 184 -4.37 6.95 -16.34
C LYS A 184 -3.93 6.58 -17.74
N THR A 185 -2.64 6.28 -17.93
CA THR A 185 -2.11 5.78 -19.21
C THR A 185 -2.70 4.41 -19.53
N TYR A 186 -2.75 3.50 -18.55
CA TYR A 186 -3.39 2.19 -18.65
C TYR A 186 -4.86 2.28 -19.08
N ALA A 187 -5.65 3.10 -18.39
CA ALA A 187 -7.07 3.23 -18.70
C ALA A 187 -7.31 3.72 -20.14
N LYS A 188 -6.43 4.58 -20.66
CA LYS A 188 -6.49 5.08 -22.04
C LYS A 188 -6.01 4.08 -23.09
N SER A 189 -5.19 3.09 -22.71
CA SER A 189 -4.64 2.11 -23.65
C SER A 189 -5.56 0.93 -23.92
N ILE A 190 -6.65 0.77 -23.16
CA ILE A 190 -7.59 -0.34 -23.31
C ILE A 190 -8.94 0.16 -23.84
N PRO A 191 -9.65 -0.62 -24.67
CA PRO A 191 -10.95 -0.23 -25.19
C PRO A 191 -12.00 -0.21 -24.07
N THR A 192 -12.97 0.71 -24.18
CA THR A 192 -14.06 0.87 -23.20
C THR A 192 -14.89 -0.40 -23.02
N SER A 193 -15.03 -1.21 -24.08
CA SER A 193 -15.69 -2.54 -24.03
C SER A 193 -15.04 -3.52 -23.05
N GLN A 194 -13.79 -3.29 -22.64
CA GLN A 194 -13.11 -4.12 -21.65
C GLN A 194 -13.18 -3.55 -20.23
N TYR A 195 -13.70 -2.33 -20.02
CA TYR A 195 -13.63 -1.63 -18.73
C TYR A 195 -14.31 -2.41 -17.58
N THR A 196 -15.31 -3.23 -17.90
CA THR A 196 -16.03 -4.09 -16.93
C THR A 196 -15.49 -5.52 -16.87
N SER A 197 -14.29 -5.80 -17.40
CA SER A 197 -13.63 -7.10 -17.27
C SER A 197 -13.18 -7.40 -15.83
N ASN A 198 -13.00 -8.68 -15.50
CA ASN A 198 -12.49 -9.10 -14.18
C ASN A 198 -11.11 -8.49 -13.87
N VAL A 199 -10.25 -8.37 -14.88
CA VAL A 199 -8.93 -7.73 -14.76
C VAL A 199 -9.08 -6.25 -14.40
N ASN A 200 -9.94 -5.50 -15.11
CA ASN A 200 -10.11 -4.07 -14.85
C ASN A 200 -10.81 -3.77 -13.54
N PHE A 201 -11.74 -4.64 -13.12
CA PHE A 201 -12.31 -4.56 -11.78
C PHE A 201 -11.24 -4.79 -10.70
N ALA A 202 -10.34 -5.77 -10.88
CA ALA A 202 -9.22 -5.96 -9.97
C ALA A 202 -8.24 -4.77 -9.94
N VAL A 203 -8.02 -4.10 -11.09
CA VAL A 203 -7.20 -2.87 -11.16
C VAL A 203 -7.86 -1.72 -10.40
N LEU A 204 -9.19 -1.56 -10.51
CA LEU A 204 -9.96 -0.59 -9.71
C LEU A 204 -9.80 -0.88 -8.21
N GLN A 205 -9.92 -2.15 -7.80
CA GLN A 205 -9.82 -2.55 -6.40
C GLN A 205 -8.42 -2.32 -5.80
N LYS A 206 -7.39 -2.74 -6.54
CA LYS A 206 -6.05 -2.90 -5.97
C LYS A 206 -5.11 -1.76 -6.28
N ALA A 207 -5.25 -1.11 -7.44
CA ALA A 207 -4.23 -0.19 -7.95
C ALA A 207 -4.72 1.26 -8.05
N ILE A 208 -5.93 1.51 -8.55
CA ILE A 208 -6.44 2.88 -8.78
C ILE A 208 -6.69 3.60 -7.45
N MET A 209 -6.21 4.85 -7.37
CA MET A 209 -6.38 5.73 -6.21
C MET A 209 -7.01 7.08 -6.58
N ASP A 210 -7.40 7.25 -7.85
CA ASP A 210 -7.80 8.53 -8.43
C ASP A 210 -9.23 8.48 -8.95
N ASP A 211 -10.08 9.37 -8.42
CA ASP A 211 -11.48 9.53 -8.83
C ASP A 211 -11.64 10.23 -10.19
N GLU A 212 -10.54 10.65 -10.82
CA GLU A 212 -10.49 11.19 -12.19
C GLU A 212 -9.91 10.20 -13.20
N ASN A 213 -9.58 8.97 -12.77
CA ASN A 213 -9.13 7.93 -13.68
C ASN A 213 -10.28 7.50 -14.63
N PRO A 214 -10.07 7.38 -15.96
CA PRO A 214 -11.13 7.03 -16.90
C PRO A 214 -11.88 5.73 -16.56
N LEU A 215 -11.20 4.72 -16.02
CA LEU A 215 -11.85 3.48 -15.60
C LEU A 215 -12.82 3.70 -14.43
N PHE A 216 -12.41 4.52 -13.45
CA PHE A 216 -13.27 4.86 -12.32
C PHE A 216 -14.44 5.75 -12.74
N VAL A 217 -14.19 6.75 -13.59
CA VAL A 217 -15.25 7.62 -14.13
C VAL A 217 -16.28 6.79 -14.89
N TYR A 218 -15.85 5.82 -15.70
CA TYR A 218 -16.76 4.90 -16.36
C TYR A 218 -17.55 4.05 -15.36
N MET A 219 -16.89 3.48 -14.34
CA MET A 219 -17.54 2.69 -13.30
C MET A 219 -18.68 3.45 -12.61
N ILE A 220 -18.45 4.70 -12.20
CA ILE A 220 -19.48 5.54 -11.55
C ILE A 220 -20.67 5.84 -12.46
N ASN A 221 -20.44 5.93 -13.77
CA ASN A 221 -21.51 6.19 -14.75
C ASN A 221 -22.22 4.91 -15.23
N HIS A 222 -21.65 3.72 -14.96
CA HIS A 222 -22.16 2.42 -15.39
C HIS A 222 -22.33 1.45 -14.22
N LEU A 223 -22.70 1.95 -13.03
CA LEU A 223 -22.83 1.14 -11.81
C LEU A 223 -23.78 -0.06 -11.98
N ALA A 224 -24.83 0.07 -12.80
CA ALA A 224 -25.74 -1.03 -13.10
C ALA A 224 -25.03 -2.19 -13.81
N GLU A 225 -24.14 -1.90 -14.77
CA GLU A 225 -23.34 -2.89 -15.50
C GLU A 225 -22.39 -3.62 -14.55
N PHE A 226 -21.69 -2.88 -13.68
CA PHE A 226 -20.80 -3.47 -12.67
C PHE A 226 -21.58 -4.33 -11.65
N ASN A 227 -22.71 -3.83 -11.15
CA ASN A 227 -23.55 -4.52 -10.16
C ASN A 227 -24.26 -5.76 -10.71
N ALA A 228 -24.39 -5.88 -12.05
CA ALA A 228 -24.91 -7.09 -12.69
C ALA A 228 -23.84 -8.20 -12.80
N LYS A 229 -22.56 -7.82 -12.84
CA LYS A 229 -21.43 -8.74 -13.05
C LYS A 229 -20.66 -9.09 -11.78
N PHE A 230 -20.60 -8.18 -10.83
CA PHE A 230 -19.82 -8.31 -9.60
C PHE A 230 -20.73 -8.14 -8.38
N ASP A 231 -20.25 -8.61 -7.22
CA ASP A 231 -20.94 -8.41 -5.96
C ASP A 231 -21.16 -6.90 -5.68
N LYS A 232 -22.41 -6.52 -5.36
CA LYS A 232 -22.80 -5.11 -5.21
C LYS A 232 -22.09 -4.42 -4.05
N ASN A 233 -21.85 -5.14 -2.95
CA ASN A 233 -21.12 -4.58 -1.81
C ASN A 233 -19.66 -4.33 -2.19
N LEU A 234 -19.06 -5.22 -2.96
CA LEU A 234 -17.70 -5.09 -3.45
C LEU A 234 -17.56 -3.94 -4.45
N VAL A 235 -18.52 -3.76 -5.37
CA VAL A 235 -18.58 -2.61 -6.29
C VAL A 235 -18.66 -1.31 -5.50
N LYS A 236 -19.59 -1.23 -4.54
CA LYS A 236 -19.76 -0.06 -3.66
C LYS A 236 -18.49 0.25 -2.87
N GLN A 237 -17.90 -0.75 -2.21
CA GLN A 237 -16.67 -0.60 -1.43
C GLN A 237 -15.50 -0.13 -2.30
N THR A 238 -15.35 -0.70 -3.50
CA THR A 238 -14.30 -0.31 -4.45
C THR A 238 -14.42 1.16 -4.83
N ALA A 239 -15.62 1.59 -5.20
CA ALA A 239 -15.86 2.97 -5.59
C ALA A 239 -15.68 3.95 -4.42
N GLU A 240 -16.23 3.64 -3.24
CA GLU A 240 -16.05 4.46 -2.04
C GLU A 240 -14.57 4.62 -1.68
N ASN A 241 -13.79 3.53 -1.72
CA ASN A 241 -12.36 3.57 -1.42
C ASN A 241 -11.60 4.51 -2.37
N ILE A 242 -11.82 4.41 -3.68
CA ILE A 242 -11.16 5.29 -4.67
C ILE A 242 -11.52 6.76 -4.43
N ILE A 243 -12.80 7.05 -4.16
CA ILE A 243 -13.25 8.42 -3.84
C ILE A 243 -12.52 8.93 -2.60
N MET A 244 -12.46 8.14 -1.52
CA MET A 244 -11.81 8.54 -0.28
C MET A 244 -10.29 8.70 -0.43
N TYR A 245 -9.61 7.80 -1.15
CA TYR A 245 -8.18 7.93 -1.43
C TYR A 245 -7.87 9.24 -2.16
N SER A 246 -8.67 9.56 -3.17
CA SER A 246 -8.50 10.78 -3.95
C SER A 246 -8.79 12.04 -3.12
N LEU A 247 -9.89 12.03 -2.36
CA LEU A 247 -10.33 13.14 -1.51
C LEU A 247 -9.33 13.49 -0.41
N TYR A 248 -8.77 12.49 0.28
CA TYR A 248 -7.84 12.70 1.40
C TYR A 248 -6.36 12.77 0.96
N SER A 249 -6.09 12.72 -0.35
CA SER A 249 -4.75 12.92 -0.87
C SER A 249 -4.29 14.38 -0.76
N SER A 250 -2.99 14.61 -0.88
CA SER A 250 -2.43 15.97 -1.00
C SER A 250 -3.02 16.77 -2.16
N ARG A 251 -3.46 16.10 -3.23
CA ARG A 251 -4.18 16.73 -4.35
C ARG A 251 -5.62 17.05 -3.97
N GLY A 252 -6.30 16.12 -3.29
CA GLY A 252 -7.67 16.28 -2.79
C GLY A 252 -7.85 17.49 -1.86
N ASN A 253 -6.84 17.79 -1.03
CA ASN A 253 -6.80 19.01 -0.20
C ASN A 253 -6.91 20.33 -1.00
N LYS A 254 -6.69 20.29 -2.32
CA LYS A 254 -6.79 21.44 -3.23
C LYS A 254 -8.07 21.43 -4.08
N TYR A 255 -8.97 20.46 -3.90
CA TYR A 255 -10.22 20.38 -4.64
C TYR A 255 -11.07 21.63 -4.44
N SER A 256 -11.65 22.13 -5.54
CA SER A 256 -12.64 23.20 -5.54
C SER A 256 -13.95 22.77 -4.89
N SER A 257 -14.77 23.71 -4.44
CA SER A 257 -16.11 23.42 -3.93
C SER A 257 -16.96 22.66 -4.97
N ALA A 258 -16.79 22.99 -6.26
CA ALA A 258 -17.44 22.28 -7.36
C ALA A 258 -16.97 20.81 -7.47
N LYS A 259 -15.67 20.55 -7.31
CA LYS A 259 -15.15 19.17 -7.30
C LYS A 259 -15.64 18.40 -6.07
N ILE A 260 -15.71 19.03 -4.91
CA ILE A 260 -16.30 18.43 -3.71
C ILE A 260 -17.78 18.10 -3.92
N ALA A 261 -18.55 18.96 -4.58
CA ALA A 261 -19.94 18.68 -4.93
C ALA A 261 -20.05 17.45 -5.86
N GLN A 262 -19.15 17.28 -6.83
CA GLN A 262 -19.07 16.08 -7.66
C GLN A 262 -18.78 14.82 -6.83
N VAL A 263 -17.84 14.91 -5.87
CA VAL A 263 -17.54 13.81 -4.94
C VAL A 263 -18.78 13.40 -4.15
N LYS A 264 -19.53 14.37 -3.61
CA LYS A 264 -20.79 14.12 -2.88
C LYS A 264 -21.84 13.45 -3.77
N ALA A 265 -21.99 13.92 -5.01
CA ALA A 265 -22.91 13.32 -5.97
C ALA A 265 -22.54 11.86 -6.30
N ASN A 266 -21.24 11.57 -6.46
CA ASN A 266 -20.76 10.21 -6.72
C ASN A 266 -21.02 9.27 -5.53
N LEU A 267 -20.83 9.73 -4.29
CA LEU A 267 -21.19 8.94 -3.10
C LEU A 267 -22.69 8.69 -2.99
N ALA A 268 -23.52 9.68 -3.35
CA ALA A 268 -24.97 9.50 -3.39
C ALA A 268 -25.40 8.45 -4.42
N LYS A 269 -24.78 8.41 -5.60
CA LYS A 269 -24.99 7.33 -6.61
C LYS A 269 -24.69 5.93 -6.07
N LEU A 270 -23.77 5.82 -5.11
CA LEU A 270 -23.41 4.57 -4.44
C LEU A 270 -24.37 4.22 -3.28
N GLY A 271 -25.40 5.02 -3.04
CA GLY A 271 -26.37 4.81 -1.96
C GLY A 271 -25.86 5.25 -0.57
N VAL A 272 -24.80 6.06 -0.49
CA VAL A 272 -24.37 6.64 0.79
C VAL A 272 -25.35 7.74 1.19
N THR A 273 -25.86 7.69 2.41
CA THR A 273 -26.87 8.65 2.89
C THR A 273 -26.30 10.06 2.98
N GLN A 274 -27.14 11.08 2.79
CA GLN A 274 -26.71 12.48 2.91
C GLN A 274 -26.06 12.80 4.26
N LYS A 275 -26.60 12.24 5.35
CA LYS A 275 -26.01 12.36 6.68
C LYS A 275 -24.60 11.77 6.74
N ALA A 276 -24.40 10.57 6.20
CA ALA A 276 -23.09 9.93 6.18
C ALA A 276 -22.09 10.69 5.29
N ILE A 277 -22.54 11.22 4.14
CA ILE A 277 -21.71 12.06 3.28
C ILE A 277 -21.27 13.33 4.00
N GLY A 278 -22.20 14.03 4.66
CA GLY A 278 -21.90 15.27 5.41
C GLY A 278 -20.83 15.04 6.48
N VAL A 279 -21.00 14.01 7.31
CA VAL A 279 -20.04 13.67 8.37
C VAL A 279 -18.66 13.29 7.81
N ARG A 280 -18.59 12.68 6.62
CA ARG A 280 -17.33 12.28 6.00
C ARG A 280 -16.57 13.44 5.35
N ILE A 281 -17.27 14.46 4.83
CA ILE A 281 -16.68 15.43 3.88
C ILE A 281 -16.74 16.89 4.38
N PHE A 282 -17.39 17.15 5.51
CA PHE A 282 -17.59 18.52 6.00
C PHE A 282 -16.29 19.35 6.07
N ARG A 283 -15.16 18.72 6.40
CA ARG A 283 -13.86 19.40 6.53
C ARG A 283 -13.34 19.85 5.19
N GLU A 284 -13.38 18.96 4.20
CA GLU A 284 -12.88 19.17 2.86
C GLU A 284 -13.77 20.19 2.12
N GLU A 285 -15.09 20.09 2.31
CA GLU A 285 -16.06 21.05 1.78
C GLU A 285 -15.87 22.44 2.39
N ALA A 286 -15.82 22.56 3.72
CA ALA A 286 -15.60 23.84 4.39
C ALA A 286 -14.23 24.44 4.02
N THR A 287 -13.18 23.61 3.92
CA THR A 287 -11.84 24.07 3.50
C THR A 287 -11.86 24.65 2.09
N ALA A 288 -12.54 23.98 1.15
CA ALA A 288 -12.67 24.46 -0.22
C ALA A 288 -13.45 25.78 -0.29
N LEU A 289 -14.55 25.89 0.46
CA LEU A 289 -15.37 27.10 0.54
C LEU A 289 -14.61 28.28 1.17
N PHE A 290 -13.87 28.08 2.25
CA PHE A 290 -13.03 29.14 2.84
C PHE A 290 -11.97 29.65 1.86
N ARG A 291 -11.28 28.74 1.15
CA ARG A 291 -10.28 29.11 0.14
C ARG A 291 -10.89 29.92 -1.01
N GLU A 292 -12.15 29.68 -1.33
CA GLU A 292 -12.90 30.40 -2.37
C GLU A 292 -13.62 31.66 -1.86
N GLY A 293 -13.36 32.08 -0.61
CA GLY A 293 -13.97 33.28 -0.02
C GLY A 293 -15.43 33.11 0.40
N LYS A 294 -15.99 31.89 0.33
CA LYS A 294 -17.39 31.56 0.67
C LYS A 294 -17.54 31.21 2.15
N SER A 295 -17.04 32.09 3.02
CA SER A 295 -16.96 31.83 4.47
C SER A 295 -18.33 31.55 5.11
N ALA A 296 -19.40 32.23 4.68
CA ALA A 296 -20.74 31.99 5.19
C ALA A 296 -21.27 30.58 4.87
N GLU A 297 -21.01 30.08 3.66
CA GLU A 297 -21.36 28.72 3.26
C GLU A 297 -20.54 27.69 4.03
N ALA A 298 -19.23 27.93 4.19
CA ALA A 298 -18.35 27.07 4.97
C ALA A 298 -18.84 26.91 6.42
N ILE A 299 -19.26 28.01 7.07
CA ILE A 299 -19.82 27.97 8.42
C ILE A 299 -21.11 27.14 8.46
N LYS A 300 -22.00 27.27 7.48
CA LYS A 300 -23.23 26.43 7.42
C LYS A 300 -22.91 24.94 7.34
N ILE A 301 -21.88 24.56 6.58
CA ILE A 301 -21.42 23.17 6.52
C ILE A 301 -20.93 22.70 7.90
N LEU A 302 -20.13 23.51 8.59
CA LEU A 302 -19.65 23.18 9.94
C LEU A 302 -20.79 23.13 10.97
N GLU A 303 -21.79 24.01 10.87
CA GLU A 303 -22.97 23.99 11.75
C GLU A 303 -23.82 22.73 11.50
N SER A 304 -23.86 22.21 10.28
CA SER A 304 -24.68 21.05 9.93
C SER A 304 -24.28 19.74 10.62
N ILE A 305 -23.04 19.67 11.13
CA ILE A 305 -22.56 18.50 11.89
C ILE A 305 -22.72 18.65 13.40
N ILE A 306 -23.16 19.82 13.89
CA ILE A 306 -23.39 20.07 15.31
C ILE A 306 -24.79 19.58 15.68
N ASP A 307 -24.87 18.78 16.74
CA ASP A 307 -26.11 18.29 17.32
C ASP A 307 -26.09 18.37 18.86
N ALA A 308 -27.16 17.88 19.50
CA ALA A 308 -27.30 17.87 20.95
C ALA A 308 -26.23 17.04 21.69
N LYS A 309 -25.48 16.18 20.99
CA LYS A 309 -24.42 15.32 21.54
C LYS A 309 -23.01 15.87 21.29
N THR A 310 -22.89 17.02 20.64
CA THR A 310 -21.58 17.63 20.35
C THR A 310 -20.88 18.03 21.64
N ASP A 311 -19.71 17.45 21.88
CA ASP A 311 -18.92 17.65 23.09
C ASP A 311 -18.04 18.91 23.04
N LYS A 312 -17.47 19.26 24.20
CA LYS A 312 -16.56 20.41 24.34
C LYS A 312 -15.35 20.31 23.40
N ALA A 313 -14.79 19.12 23.24
CA ALA A 313 -13.62 18.88 22.39
C ALA A 313 -13.93 19.17 20.91
N SER A 314 -15.11 18.78 20.43
CA SER A 314 -15.60 19.03 19.08
C SER A 314 -15.83 20.53 18.84
N TYR A 315 -16.39 21.25 19.81
CA TYR A 315 -16.51 22.72 19.74
C TYR A 315 -15.15 23.42 19.69
N ALA A 316 -14.20 23.01 20.53
CA ALA A 316 -12.83 23.52 20.50
C ALA A 316 -12.14 23.23 19.16
N TYR A 317 -12.33 22.03 18.63
CA TYR A 317 -11.85 21.64 17.30
C TYR A 317 -12.39 22.55 16.20
N LEU A 318 -13.71 22.76 16.13
CA LEU A 318 -14.34 23.59 15.10
C LEU A 318 -13.88 25.05 15.18
N SER A 319 -13.74 25.58 16.41
CA SER A 319 -13.18 26.92 16.62
C SER A 319 -11.77 27.05 16.04
N ASN A 320 -10.87 26.13 16.39
CA ASN A 320 -9.49 26.13 15.91
C ASN A 320 -9.43 25.90 14.39
N PHE A 321 -10.28 25.02 13.86
CA PHE A 321 -10.39 24.76 12.43
C PHE A 321 -10.70 26.04 11.66
N VAL A 322 -11.76 26.79 12.03
CA VAL A 322 -12.12 28.05 11.35
C VAL A 322 -11.00 29.09 11.44
N LYS A 323 -10.43 29.30 12.64
CA LYS A 323 -9.34 30.26 12.86
C LYS A 323 -8.11 29.96 12.00
N SER A 324 -7.88 28.69 11.67
CA SER A 324 -6.75 28.25 10.83
C SER A 324 -7.01 28.30 9.32
N ARG A 325 -8.21 28.74 8.88
CA ARG A 325 -8.65 28.63 7.48
C ARG A 325 -9.16 29.93 6.87
N THR A 326 -9.53 30.92 7.68
CA THR A 326 -10.06 32.18 7.18
C THR A 326 -9.74 33.35 8.10
N SER A 327 -9.65 34.55 7.51
CA SER A 327 -9.59 35.83 8.21
C SER A 327 -10.94 36.57 8.21
N ASP A 328 -12.01 35.93 7.71
CA ASP A 328 -13.35 36.51 7.65
C ASP A 328 -13.91 36.81 9.06
N LYS A 329 -14.32 38.05 9.30
CA LYS A 329 -14.74 38.51 10.63
C LYS A 329 -15.98 37.77 11.14
N ALA A 330 -16.95 37.47 10.28
CA ALA A 330 -18.18 36.78 10.68
C ALA A 330 -17.92 35.31 11.05
N ALA A 331 -17.08 34.63 10.26
CA ALA A 331 -16.62 33.28 10.57
C ALA A 331 -15.81 33.23 11.88
N LEU A 332 -14.93 34.20 12.12
CA LEU A 332 -14.17 34.29 13.36
C LEU A 332 -15.04 34.58 14.59
N ALA A 333 -16.12 35.36 14.44
CA ALA A 333 -17.12 35.54 15.49
C ALA A 333 -17.80 34.21 15.84
N LYS A 334 -18.17 33.40 14.85
CA LYS A 334 -18.72 32.04 15.05
C LYS A 334 -17.70 31.13 15.73
N ALA A 335 -16.45 31.16 15.31
CA ALA A 335 -15.37 30.42 15.97
C ALA A 335 -15.22 30.80 17.44
N THR A 336 -15.42 32.06 17.81
CA THR A 336 -15.37 32.52 19.20
C THR A 336 -16.51 31.96 20.04
N ILE A 337 -17.72 31.89 19.48
CA ILE A 337 -18.88 31.24 20.13
C ILE A 337 -18.59 29.75 20.39
N TRP A 338 -18.02 29.04 19.40
CA TRP A 338 -17.63 27.64 19.60
C TRP A 338 -16.47 27.49 20.59
N ALA A 339 -15.52 28.43 20.63
CA ALA A 339 -14.45 28.42 21.63
C ALA A 339 -15.01 28.45 23.06
N ALA A 340 -16.04 29.26 23.31
CA ALA A 340 -16.68 29.36 24.62
C ALA A 340 -17.39 28.06 25.01
N LYS A 341 -18.05 27.39 24.06
CA LYS A 341 -18.68 26.07 24.28
C LYS A 341 -17.67 24.93 24.46
N GLY A 342 -16.43 25.14 24.03
CA GLY A 342 -15.34 24.17 24.17
C GLY A 342 -14.53 24.29 25.47
N ARG A 343 -14.87 25.24 26.35
CA ARG A 343 -14.22 25.41 27.67
C ARG A 343 -14.87 24.59 28.76
#